data_AF-A0A2A2H915-F1
#
_entry.id   AF-A0A2A2H915-F1
#
_cell.length_a   1.000
_cell.length_b   1.000
_cell.length_c   1.000
_cell.angle_alpha   90.00
_cell.angle_beta   90.00
_cell.angle_gamma   90.00
#
_symmetry.space_group_name_H-M   'P 1'
#
loop_
_entity.id
_entity.type
_entity.pdbx_description
1 polymer ?
#
loop_
_entity_poly.entity_id
_entity_poly.type
_entity_poly.pdbx_seq_one_letter_code
_entity_poly.pdbx_strand_id
1 'polypeptide(L)'
;MTSVIYHSHSTTKGTANFKTIPFNNASIEFNSAKASTANFNSIQKLNEGDRIRIIGNNHRPFGGQIIKPGSKLKDGAYSYECVDYTRLFFGKSYTTWSGGTSDGIIKAILNSLNYSTAGIEKTKAVHGQLIWKNVVRWDIIQQLRWLDYKAGQLIECYVNADGILIYRPLPQTQEGYIFKSAYDYSQEYDASNIITGATVLTKEGDTISNVQNDNLVAVWGQIFDREEGC
;
A
#
# COMPACT_ATOMS: atom_id res chain seq x y z
N MET A 1 -15.67 -19.64 -5.02
CA MET A 1 -14.73 -18.95 -4.12
C MET A 1 -15.48 -18.52 -2.86
N THR A 2 -14.96 -18.75 -1.66
CA THR A 2 -15.63 -18.34 -0.41
C THR A 2 -14.84 -17.24 0.26
N SER A 3 -15.13 -15.99 -0.12
CA SER A 3 -14.73 -14.82 0.68
C SER A 3 -15.87 -14.46 1.62
N VAL A 4 -15.53 -13.85 2.75
CA VAL A 4 -16.48 -13.37 3.76
C VAL A 4 -16.24 -11.88 3.96
N ILE A 5 -17.32 -11.09 3.88
CA ILE A 5 -17.28 -9.66 4.22
C ILE A 5 -17.76 -9.47 5.65
N TYR A 6 -16.94 -8.78 6.43
CA TYR A 6 -17.25 -8.33 7.76
C TYR A 6 -17.42 -6.81 7.81
N HIS A 7 -18.39 -6.36 8.58
CA HIS A 7 -18.75 -4.96 8.77
C HIS A 7 -18.71 -4.55 10.24
N SER A 8 -18.31 -3.31 10.51
CA SER A 8 -18.46 -2.68 11.82
C SER A 8 -18.77 -1.19 11.69
N HIS A 9 -19.75 -0.72 12.46
CA HIS A 9 -20.09 0.70 12.61
C HIS A 9 -19.20 1.44 13.62
N SER A 10 -18.14 0.79 14.14
CA SER A 10 -17.34 1.34 15.24
C SER A 10 -16.65 2.66 14.88
N THR A 11 -16.96 3.71 15.66
CA THR A 11 -16.38 5.05 15.60
C THR A 11 -15.14 5.22 16.49
N THR A 12 -14.83 4.26 17.37
CA THR A 12 -13.71 4.35 18.33
C THR A 12 -12.42 3.71 17.79
N LYS A 13 -11.27 4.38 17.98
CA LYS A 13 -9.94 3.79 17.74
C LYS A 13 -9.78 2.55 18.66
N GLY A 14 -9.73 1.34 18.10
CA GLY A 14 -9.65 0.09 18.87
C GLY A 14 -10.40 -1.09 18.22
N THR A 15 -10.54 -2.18 18.99
CA THR A 15 -11.19 -3.44 18.63
C THR A 15 -12.62 -3.20 18.17
N ALA A 16 -12.82 -3.19 16.85
CA ALA A 16 -14.15 -3.09 16.27
C ALA A 16 -14.82 -4.46 16.34
N ASN A 17 -16.08 -4.48 16.79
CA ASN A 17 -16.92 -5.67 16.73
C ASN A 17 -17.41 -5.84 15.29
N PHE A 18 -16.86 -6.82 14.60
CA PHE A 18 -17.16 -7.13 13.21
C PHE A 18 -18.26 -8.19 13.13
N LYS A 19 -19.24 -7.97 12.24
CA LYS A 19 -20.31 -8.91 11.92
C LYS A 19 -20.26 -9.27 10.45
N THR A 20 -20.51 -10.53 10.12
CA THR A 20 -20.62 -10.96 8.73
C THR A 20 -21.84 -10.32 8.07
N ILE A 21 -21.70 -9.91 6.81
CA ILE A 21 -22.80 -9.40 5.99
C ILE A 21 -22.91 -10.18 4.68
N PRO A 22 -24.14 -10.35 4.13
CA PRO A 22 -24.30 -10.90 2.79
C PRO A 22 -23.74 -9.91 1.76
N PHE A 23 -23.10 -10.43 0.71
CA PHE A 23 -22.56 -9.61 -0.37
C PHE A 23 -22.61 -10.34 -1.72
N ASN A 24 -22.50 -9.58 -2.80
CA ASN A 24 -22.22 -10.07 -4.15
C ASN A 24 -21.24 -9.13 -4.87
N ASN A 25 -20.69 -9.60 -5.99
CA ASN A 25 -19.84 -8.83 -6.90
C ASN A 25 -18.69 -8.09 -6.20
N ALA A 26 -17.99 -8.77 -5.27
CA ALA A 26 -16.84 -8.20 -4.61
C ALA A 26 -15.62 -8.19 -5.55
N SER A 27 -14.92 -7.06 -5.62
CA SER A 27 -13.64 -6.91 -6.30
C SER A 27 -12.68 -6.14 -5.41
N ILE A 28 -11.40 -6.49 -5.45
CA ILE A 28 -10.34 -5.83 -4.68
C ILE A 28 -9.18 -5.52 -5.63
N GLU A 29 -8.76 -4.25 -5.65
CA GLU A 29 -7.55 -3.80 -6.34
C GLU A 29 -6.49 -3.47 -5.28
N PHE A 30 -5.52 -4.36 -5.09
CA PHE A 30 -4.38 -4.10 -4.22
C PHE A 30 -3.37 -3.20 -4.93
N ASN A 31 -2.97 -2.11 -4.27
CA ASN A 31 -1.97 -1.21 -4.82
C ASN A 31 -0.78 -1.04 -3.86
N SER A 32 0.42 -0.93 -4.43
CA SER A 32 1.68 -0.79 -3.68
C SER A 32 2.12 0.65 -3.47
N ALA A 33 1.57 1.60 -4.24
CA ALA A 33 1.95 3.00 -4.26
C ALA A 33 0.82 3.94 -3.78
N LYS A 34 -0.44 3.62 -4.09
CA LYS A 34 -1.65 4.32 -3.60
C LYS A 34 -2.46 3.41 -2.67
N ALA A 35 -3.49 3.96 -2.05
CA ALA A 35 -4.41 3.17 -1.24
C ALA A 35 -5.15 2.13 -2.11
N SER A 36 -5.28 0.90 -1.61
CA SER A 36 -6.03 -0.16 -2.27
C SER A 36 -7.53 0.13 -2.18
N THR A 37 -8.29 -0.36 -3.17
CA THR A 37 -9.74 -0.17 -3.23
C THR A 37 -10.47 -1.50 -3.24
N ALA A 38 -11.67 -1.53 -2.67
CA ALA A 38 -12.57 -2.66 -2.81
C ALA A 38 -13.99 -2.18 -3.15
N ASN A 39 -14.66 -2.88 -4.04
CA ASN A 39 -16.04 -2.64 -4.40
C ASN A 39 -16.87 -3.89 -4.12
N PHE A 40 -18.08 -3.74 -3.61
CA PHE A 40 -19.03 -4.84 -3.41
C PHE A 40 -20.46 -4.31 -3.37
N ASN A 41 -21.45 -5.20 -3.50
CA ASN A 41 -22.84 -4.85 -3.17
C ASN A 41 -23.36 -5.66 -2.00
N SER A 42 -24.29 -5.09 -1.24
CA SER A 42 -25.01 -5.77 -0.15
C SER A 42 -26.47 -5.34 -0.09
N ILE A 43 -27.35 -6.26 0.29
CA ILE A 43 -28.75 -5.95 0.62
C ILE A 43 -28.87 -5.17 1.94
N GLN A 44 -27.83 -5.20 2.77
CA GLN A 44 -27.77 -4.41 3.99
C GLN A 44 -27.37 -2.98 3.65
N LYS A 45 -28.10 -2.01 4.19
CA LYS A 45 -27.74 -0.60 4.11
C LYS A 45 -26.61 -0.30 5.10
N LEU A 46 -25.50 0.19 4.59
CA LEU A 46 -24.29 0.59 5.32
C LEU A 46 -24.06 2.09 5.14
N ASN A 47 -23.29 2.68 6.05
CA ASN A 47 -23.04 4.11 6.07
C ASN A 47 -21.60 4.42 5.63
N GLU A 48 -21.39 5.65 5.15
CA GLU A 48 -20.04 6.18 4.97
C GLU A 48 -19.26 6.12 6.30
N GLY A 49 -17.98 5.74 6.22
CA GLY A 49 -17.10 5.59 7.37
C GLY A 49 -17.15 4.22 8.05
N ASP A 50 -18.17 3.39 7.74
CA ASP A 50 -18.25 2.02 8.22
C ASP A 50 -17.01 1.22 7.83
N ARG A 51 -16.51 0.41 8.76
CA ARG A 51 -15.31 -0.41 8.56
C ARG A 51 -15.68 -1.71 7.88
N ILE A 52 -14.89 -2.08 6.87
CA ILE A 52 -15.05 -3.31 6.11
C ILE A 52 -13.79 -4.15 6.22
N ARG A 53 -13.95 -5.46 6.39
CA ARG A 53 -12.91 -6.45 6.15
C ARG A 53 -13.38 -7.49 5.16
N ILE A 54 -12.53 -7.84 4.20
CA ILE A 54 -12.79 -8.92 3.25
C ILE A 54 -11.71 -9.96 3.44
N ILE A 55 -12.12 -11.16 3.86
CA ILE A 55 -11.21 -12.27 4.14
C ILE A 55 -11.57 -13.40 3.18
N GLY A 56 -10.58 -13.90 2.44
CA GLY A 56 -10.72 -15.05 1.55
C GLY A 56 -9.48 -15.92 1.61
N ASN A 57 -9.59 -17.15 1.10
CA ASN A 57 -8.51 -18.13 1.18
C ASN A 57 -7.40 -17.91 0.13
N ASN A 58 -7.68 -17.17 -0.94
CA ASN A 58 -6.79 -17.04 -2.11
C ASN A 58 -6.24 -15.62 -2.30
N HIS A 59 -6.59 -14.68 -1.42
CA HIS A 59 -6.11 -13.32 -1.49
C HIS A 59 -5.76 -12.82 -0.10
N ARG A 60 -4.86 -11.83 -0.04
CA ARG A 60 -4.55 -11.15 1.21
C ARG A 60 -5.82 -10.52 1.81
N PRO A 61 -5.99 -10.48 3.14
CA PRO A 61 -7.11 -9.78 3.75
C PRO A 61 -7.12 -8.29 3.39
N PHE A 62 -8.28 -7.78 2.99
CA PHE A 62 -8.55 -6.35 2.83
C PHE A 62 -9.15 -5.79 4.11
N GLY A 63 -8.74 -4.59 4.50
CA GLY A 63 -9.41 -3.83 5.55
C GLY A 63 -9.39 -2.34 5.22
N GLY A 64 -10.56 -1.71 5.34
CA GLY A 64 -10.75 -0.33 4.95
C GLY A 64 -12.05 0.26 5.45
N GLN A 65 -12.45 1.37 4.86
CA GLN A 65 -13.68 2.08 5.19
C GLN A 65 -14.49 2.40 3.93
N ILE A 66 -15.81 2.38 4.05
CA ILE A 66 -16.72 2.89 3.03
C ILE A 66 -16.47 4.38 2.85
N ILE A 67 -16.11 4.80 1.64
CA ILE A 67 -15.95 6.21 1.27
C ILE A 67 -17.14 6.73 0.47
N LYS A 68 -17.88 5.83 -0.18
CA LYS A 68 -19.00 6.18 -1.03
C LYS A 68 -20.07 5.10 -0.92
N PRO A 69 -21.10 5.29 -0.08
CA PRO A 69 -22.29 4.48 -0.15
C PRO A 69 -23.01 4.80 -1.48
N GLY A 70 -23.15 3.80 -2.32
CA GLY A 70 -23.81 3.90 -3.62
C GLY A 70 -25.32 3.93 -3.51
N SER A 71 -25.97 4.25 -4.63
CA SER A 71 -27.42 4.23 -4.76
C SER A 71 -27.95 2.80 -4.65
N LYS A 72 -29.22 2.68 -4.23
CA LYS A 72 -29.94 1.39 -4.29
C LYS A 72 -30.02 0.94 -5.75
N LEU A 73 -29.55 -0.27 -6.03
CA LEU A 73 -29.59 -0.95 -7.30
C LEU A 73 -31.00 -1.50 -7.58
N LYS A 74 -31.27 -1.86 -8.84
CA LYS A 74 -32.59 -2.34 -9.30
C LYS A 74 -33.03 -3.64 -8.60
N ASP A 75 -32.08 -4.46 -8.18
CA ASP A 75 -32.30 -5.71 -7.44
C ASP A 75 -32.53 -5.50 -5.94
N GLY A 76 -32.48 -4.26 -5.47
CA GLY A 76 -32.67 -3.89 -4.07
C GLY A 76 -31.40 -3.88 -3.23
N ALA A 77 -30.24 -4.26 -3.79
CA ALA A 77 -28.95 -4.13 -3.13
C ALA A 77 -28.43 -2.68 -3.18
N TYR A 78 -27.36 -2.39 -2.44
CA TYR A 78 -26.63 -1.12 -2.45
C TYR A 78 -25.19 -1.42 -2.86
N SER A 79 -24.59 -0.57 -3.70
CA SER A 79 -23.16 -0.66 -4.04
C SER A 79 -22.30 0.12 -3.04
N TYR A 80 -21.07 -0.31 -2.82
CA TYR A 80 -20.14 0.32 -1.89
C TYR A 80 -18.75 0.37 -2.47
N GLU A 81 -18.11 1.54 -2.34
CA GLU A 81 -16.69 1.74 -2.61
C GLU A 81 -15.95 1.91 -1.28
N CYS A 82 -14.89 1.13 -1.09
CA CYS A 82 -14.04 1.14 0.09
C CYS A 82 -12.61 1.51 -0.29
N VAL A 83 -11.96 2.25 0.60
CA VAL A 83 -10.51 2.50 0.54
C VAL A 83 -9.86 1.87 1.75
N ASP A 84 -8.72 1.20 1.55
CA ASP A 84 -7.96 0.57 2.62
C ASP A 84 -7.42 1.59 3.64
N TYR A 85 -6.89 1.06 4.74
CA TYR A 85 -6.34 1.90 5.80
C TYR A 85 -5.03 2.62 5.45
N THR A 86 -4.48 2.47 4.24
CA THR A 86 -3.36 3.28 3.76
C THR A 86 -3.70 4.78 3.78
N ARG A 87 -4.98 5.12 3.59
CA ARG A 87 -5.48 6.50 3.73
C ARG A 87 -5.15 7.16 5.08
N LEU A 88 -4.97 6.39 6.16
CA LEU A 88 -4.61 6.91 7.49
C LEU A 88 -3.24 7.61 7.48
N PHE A 89 -2.39 7.28 6.50
CA PHE A 89 -1.05 7.81 6.34
C PHE A 89 -0.97 8.96 5.31
N PHE A 90 -2.10 9.46 4.82
CA PHE A 90 -2.13 10.57 3.85
C PHE A 90 -2.04 11.95 4.51
N GLY A 91 -2.08 12.02 5.84
CA GLY A 91 -1.75 13.24 6.56
C GLY A 91 -0.30 13.67 6.36
N LYS A 92 -0.04 14.97 6.44
CA LYS A 92 1.30 15.53 6.24
C LYS A 92 2.11 15.58 7.54
N SER A 93 3.42 15.54 7.41
CA SER A 93 4.36 15.69 8.52
C SER A 93 5.46 16.71 8.21
N TYR A 94 5.93 17.37 9.26
CA TYR A 94 7.16 18.15 9.26
C TYR A 94 8.12 17.43 10.19
N THR A 95 9.21 16.88 9.67
CA THR A 95 10.15 16.14 10.51
C THR A 95 11.57 16.24 9.96
N THR A 96 12.51 16.43 10.87
CA THR A 96 13.94 16.48 10.60
C THR A 96 14.58 15.39 11.44
N TRP A 97 15.41 14.57 10.80
CA TRP A 97 16.16 13.49 11.44
C TRP A 97 17.63 13.64 11.14
N SER A 98 18.46 13.41 12.15
CA SER A 98 19.92 13.45 12.07
C SER A 98 20.46 12.11 12.53
N GLY A 99 20.69 11.19 11.60
CA GLY A 99 21.02 9.82 11.97
C GLY A 99 19.79 9.00 12.33
N GLY A 100 19.79 7.72 11.96
CA GLY A 100 18.78 6.75 12.38
C GLY A 100 18.43 5.75 11.29
N THR A 101 17.82 4.65 11.70
CA THR A 101 17.31 3.63 10.80
C THR A 101 15.88 3.96 10.39
N SER A 102 15.42 3.47 9.23
CA SER A 102 14.05 3.68 8.75
C SER A 102 13.01 3.28 9.78
N ASP A 103 13.22 2.14 10.45
CA ASP A 103 12.30 1.65 11.49
C ASP A 103 12.20 2.61 12.70
N GLY A 104 13.31 3.23 13.10
CA GLY A 104 13.32 4.22 14.19
C GLY A 104 12.54 5.49 13.81
N ILE A 105 12.77 5.99 12.60
CA ILE A 105 12.08 7.17 12.06
C ILE A 105 10.57 6.89 11.95
N ILE A 106 10.19 5.74 11.38
CA ILE A 106 8.79 5.35 11.22
C ILE A 106 8.12 5.21 12.58
N LYS A 107 8.74 4.50 13.55
CA LYS A 107 8.20 4.37 14.90
C LYS A 107 7.93 5.72 15.56
N ALA A 108 8.83 6.68 15.41
CA ALA A 108 8.63 8.01 15.96
C ALA A 108 7.48 8.77 15.28
N ILE A 109 7.32 8.65 13.95
CA ILE A 109 6.15 9.20 13.23
C ILE A 109 4.87 8.55 13.75
N LEU A 110 4.81 7.23 13.87
CA LEU A 110 3.62 6.50 14.32
C LEU A 110 3.25 6.84 15.77
N ASN A 111 4.23 6.89 16.66
CA ASN A 111 4.04 7.26 18.07
C ASN A 111 3.46 8.67 18.21
N SER A 112 3.89 9.62 17.37
CA SER A 112 3.35 10.99 17.39
C SER A 112 1.85 11.07 17.03
N LEU A 113 1.32 10.02 16.37
CA LEU A 113 -0.07 9.91 15.94
C LEU A 113 -0.91 8.98 16.83
N ASN A 114 -0.30 8.41 17.87
CA ASN A 114 -0.86 7.32 18.67
C ASN A 114 -1.27 6.13 17.79
N TYR A 115 -0.42 5.76 16.83
CA TYR A 115 -0.61 4.59 15.96
C TYR A 115 0.25 3.41 16.46
N SER A 116 -0.19 2.19 16.18
CA SER A 116 0.54 0.98 16.54
C SER A 116 1.86 0.88 15.76
N THR A 117 2.92 0.47 16.45
CA THR A 117 4.25 0.18 15.89
C THR A 117 4.53 -1.32 15.76
N ALA A 118 3.54 -2.17 16.06
CA ALA A 118 3.71 -3.63 16.13
C ALA A 118 4.16 -4.26 14.81
N GLY A 119 3.83 -3.64 13.67
CA GLY A 119 4.24 -4.12 12.34
C GLY A 119 5.60 -3.61 11.87
N ILE A 120 6.35 -2.88 12.70
CA ILE A 120 7.61 -2.23 12.32
C ILE A 120 8.81 -3.03 12.85
N GLU A 121 9.47 -3.77 11.96
CA GLU A 121 10.65 -4.55 12.26
C GLU A 121 11.94 -3.75 12.05
N LYS A 122 13.04 -4.22 12.64
CA LYS A 122 14.32 -3.51 12.64
C LYS A 122 14.94 -3.47 11.24
N THR A 123 15.38 -2.30 10.82
CA THR A 123 16.15 -2.08 9.58
C THR A 123 17.64 -1.89 9.87
N LYS A 124 18.48 -2.08 8.84
CA LYS A 124 19.94 -2.05 8.99
C LYS A 124 20.57 -0.73 8.54
N ALA A 125 19.99 -0.07 7.55
CA ALA A 125 20.57 1.15 6.98
C ALA A 125 20.43 2.32 7.94
N VAL A 126 21.52 3.02 8.21
CA VAL A 126 21.52 4.26 8.98
C VAL A 126 21.63 5.42 7.99
N HIS A 127 20.63 6.30 8.02
CA HIS A 127 20.54 7.45 7.12
C HIS A 127 21.24 8.66 7.74
N GLY A 128 21.76 9.55 6.89
CA GLY A 128 22.34 10.83 7.31
C GLY A 128 21.28 11.83 7.79
N GLN A 129 21.38 13.07 7.35
CA GLN A 129 20.33 14.06 7.62
C GLN A 129 19.18 13.90 6.63
N LEU A 130 17.96 13.70 7.14
CA LEU A 130 16.73 13.65 6.35
C LEU A 130 15.79 14.77 6.79
N ILE A 131 15.23 15.50 5.82
CA ILE A 131 14.36 16.65 6.07
C ILE A 131 13.11 16.53 5.20
N TRP A 132 11.95 16.41 5.84
CA TRP A 132 10.66 16.44 5.18
C TRP A 132 9.86 17.64 5.64
N LYS A 133 9.61 18.57 4.72
CA LYS A 133 8.81 19.77 4.96
C LYS A 133 7.46 19.61 4.29
N ASN A 134 6.41 19.37 5.09
CA ASN A 134 5.03 19.27 4.61
C ASN A 134 4.81 18.14 3.59
N VAL A 135 5.40 16.97 3.86
CA VAL A 135 5.33 15.79 2.98
C VAL A 135 4.29 14.81 3.54
N VAL A 136 3.57 14.13 2.64
CA VAL A 136 2.62 13.07 3.02
C VAL A 136 3.38 11.94 3.73
N ARG A 137 2.87 11.44 4.86
CA ARG A 137 3.58 10.41 5.65
C ARG A 137 3.78 9.13 4.87
N TRP A 138 2.81 8.74 4.04
CA TRP A 138 2.97 7.62 3.13
C TRP A 138 4.16 7.82 2.19
N ASP A 139 4.32 9.01 1.60
CA ASP A 139 5.48 9.32 0.75
C ASP A 139 6.79 9.26 1.53
N ILE A 140 6.81 9.72 2.78
CA ILE A 140 7.98 9.60 3.67
C ILE A 140 8.35 8.11 3.86
N ILE A 141 7.36 7.26 4.15
CA ILE A 141 7.56 5.81 4.32
C ILE A 141 8.09 5.18 3.03
N GLN A 142 7.56 5.56 1.86
CA GLN A 142 8.01 5.03 0.57
C GLN A 142 9.42 5.51 0.21
N GLN A 143 9.80 6.75 0.57
CA GLN A 143 11.17 7.25 0.41
C GLN A 143 12.15 6.50 1.31
N LEU A 144 11.79 6.22 2.56
CA LEU A 144 12.60 5.39 3.45
C LEU A 144 12.78 3.98 2.91
N ARG A 145 11.70 3.38 2.38
CA ARG A 145 11.73 2.06 1.71
C ARG A 145 12.72 2.05 0.55
N TRP A 146 12.74 3.12 -0.25
CA TRP A 146 13.69 3.28 -1.35
C TRP A 146 15.13 3.43 -0.85
N LEU A 147 15.37 4.18 0.24
CA LEU A 147 16.71 4.30 0.83
C LEU A 147 17.22 2.95 1.37
N ASP A 148 16.37 2.16 2.01
CA ASP A 148 16.74 0.80 2.46
C ASP A 148 17.08 -0.09 1.26
N TYR A 149 16.32 0.00 0.16
CA TYR A 149 16.65 -0.71 -1.08
C TYR A 149 18.01 -0.27 -1.64
N LYS A 150 18.30 1.03 -1.66
CA LYS A 150 19.62 1.55 -2.08
C LYS A 150 20.75 1.06 -1.20
N ALA A 151 20.47 0.76 0.07
CA ALA A 151 21.41 0.14 1.01
C ALA A 151 21.46 -1.40 0.92
N GLY A 152 20.77 -2.02 -0.05
CA GLY A 152 20.79 -3.47 -0.29
C GLY A 152 19.79 -4.27 0.54
N GLN A 153 18.77 -3.62 1.14
CA GLN A 153 17.74 -4.27 1.93
C GLN A 153 16.36 -4.11 1.27
N LEU A 154 15.77 -5.21 0.80
CA LEU A 154 14.39 -5.21 0.33
C LEU A 154 13.43 -5.15 1.53
N ILE A 155 12.44 -4.27 1.44
CA ILE A 155 11.45 -4.04 2.50
C ILE A 155 10.05 -4.35 1.97
N GLU A 156 9.32 -5.17 2.73
CA GLU A 156 7.88 -5.31 2.63
C GLU A 156 7.21 -4.12 3.34
N CYS A 157 6.37 -3.39 2.60
CA CYS A 157 5.68 -2.20 3.10
C CYS A 157 4.22 -2.22 2.65
N TYR A 158 3.28 -2.27 3.59
CA TYR A 158 1.85 -2.18 3.32
C TYR A 158 1.06 -1.91 4.60
N VAL A 159 -0.23 -1.56 4.50
CA VAL A 159 -1.13 -1.47 5.66
C VAL A 159 -2.07 -2.67 5.71
N ASN A 160 -2.08 -3.41 6.82
CA ASN A 160 -2.88 -4.63 6.95
C ASN A 160 -4.38 -4.34 7.17
N ALA A 161 -5.20 -5.40 7.26
CA ALA A 161 -6.65 -5.27 7.44
C ALA A 161 -7.09 -4.67 8.80
N ASP A 162 -6.14 -4.45 9.72
CA ASP A 162 -6.36 -3.81 11.02
C ASP A 162 -5.89 -2.35 11.05
N GLY A 163 -5.38 -1.84 9.92
CA GLY A 163 -4.81 -0.51 9.85
C GLY A 163 -3.41 -0.39 10.44
N ILE A 164 -2.72 -1.51 10.67
CA ILE A 164 -1.33 -1.54 11.14
C ILE A 164 -0.41 -1.46 9.93
N LEU A 165 0.52 -0.51 9.96
CA LEU A 165 1.62 -0.42 9.00
C LEU A 165 2.56 -1.60 9.22
N ILE A 166 2.72 -2.42 8.19
CA ILE A 166 3.75 -3.44 8.10
C ILE A 166 4.94 -2.83 7.38
N TYR A 167 6.08 -2.81 8.03
CA TYR A 167 7.35 -2.35 7.49
C TYR A 167 8.45 -3.27 8.00
N ARG A 168 8.89 -4.21 7.17
CA ARG A 168 9.86 -5.23 7.58
C ARG A 168 10.78 -5.68 6.47
N PRO A 169 12.01 -6.12 6.79
CA PRO A 169 12.89 -6.73 5.80
C PRO A 169 12.26 -7.98 5.19
N LEU A 170 12.30 -8.08 3.86
CA LEU A 170 12.04 -9.35 3.21
C LEU A 170 13.21 -10.30 3.46
N PRO A 171 12.96 -11.61 3.67
CA PRO A 171 14.03 -12.59 3.75
C PRO A 171 14.80 -12.62 2.42
N GLN A 172 16.12 -12.87 2.50
CA GLN A 172 16.97 -12.97 1.31
C GLN A 172 16.60 -14.16 0.41
N THR A 173 15.99 -15.18 1.01
CA THR A 173 15.51 -16.38 0.33
C THR A 173 14.02 -16.54 0.56
N GLN A 174 13.29 -16.83 -0.50
CA GLN A 174 11.86 -17.14 -0.48
C GLN A 174 11.60 -18.36 -1.34
N GLU A 175 10.60 -19.15 -0.97
CA GLU A 175 10.07 -20.17 -1.88
C GLU A 175 9.45 -19.44 -3.07
N GLY A 176 10.02 -19.66 -4.25
CA GLY A 176 9.50 -19.13 -5.50
C GLY A 176 8.42 -20.04 -6.07
N TYR A 177 7.58 -19.47 -6.93
CA TYR A 177 6.62 -20.22 -7.73
C TYR A 177 7.10 -20.27 -9.18
N ILE A 178 6.92 -21.42 -9.83
CA ILE A 178 7.14 -21.57 -11.27
C ILE A 178 5.77 -21.61 -11.94
N PHE A 179 5.45 -20.57 -12.71
CA PHE A 179 4.26 -20.54 -13.55
C PHE A 179 4.50 -21.43 -14.78
N LYS A 180 3.81 -22.57 -14.85
CA LYS A 180 3.95 -23.54 -15.97
C LYS A 180 2.97 -23.27 -17.12
N SER A 181 1.86 -22.61 -16.82
CA SER A 181 0.80 -22.26 -17.75
C SER A 181 0.02 -21.09 -17.16
N ALA A 182 -0.47 -20.20 -18.02
CA ALA A 182 -1.40 -19.13 -17.65
C ALA A 182 -2.73 -19.36 -18.38
N TYR A 183 -3.84 -19.07 -17.71
CA TYR A 183 -5.16 -19.13 -18.35
C TYR A 183 -5.33 -18.00 -19.37
N ASP A 184 -4.77 -16.84 -19.07
CA ASP A 184 -4.65 -15.69 -19.95
C ASP A 184 -3.30 -15.00 -19.69
N TYR A 185 -2.69 -14.44 -20.73
CA TYR A 185 -1.39 -13.78 -20.67
C TYR A 185 -1.39 -12.55 -21.57
N SER A 186 -1.24 -11.38 -20.96
CA SER A 186 -0.93 -10.14 -21.65
C SER A 186 0.49 -9.71 -21.31
N GLN A 187 1.22 -9.27 -22.32
CA GLN A 187 2.54 -8.66 -22.16
C GLN A 187 2.49 -7.26 -22.74
N GLU A 188 2.77 -6.27 -21.91
CA GLU A 188 2.96 -4.90 -22.33
C GLU A 188 4.41 -4.51 -22.06
N TYR A 189 5.04 -3.87 -23.05
CA TYR A 189 6.38 -3.32 -22.91
C TYR A 189 6.28 -1.79 -22.97
N ASP A 190 6.63 -1.14 -21.87
CA ASP A 190 6.70 0.31 -21.77
C ASP A 190 8.15 0.76 -21.58
N ALA A 191 8.68 1.44 -22.60
CA ALA A 191 10.01 2.05 -22.59
C ALA A 191 9.98 3.57 -22.42
N SER A 192 8.81 4.18 -22.19
CA SER A 192 8.69 5.65 -22.13
C SER A 192 9.53 6.27 -21.01
N ASN A 193 9.83 5.49 -19.97
CA ASN A 193 10.58 5.91 -18.79
C ASN A 193 12.04 5.43 -18.80
N ILE A 194 12.54 4.92 -19.93
CA ILE A 194 13.97 4.60 -20.08
C ILE A 194 14.74 5.91 -20.24
N ILE A 195 15.44 6.29 -19.16
CA ILE A 195 16.30 7.46 -19.11
C ILE A 195 17.74 7.01 -19.38
N THR A 196 18.27 7.33 -20.57
CA THR A 196 19.65 7.03 -20.98
C THR A 196 20.67 8.01 -20.40
N GLY A 197 20.21 9.16 -19.93
CA GLY A 197 20.98 10.08 -19.13
C GLY A 197 20.10 11.11 -18.43
N ALA A 198 20.50 11.54 -17.24
CA ALA A 198 19.82 12.57 -16.47
C ALA A 198 20.82 13.59 -15.94
N THR A 199 20.47 14.88 -16.04
CA THR A 199 21.17 15.94 -15.33
C THR A 199 20.21 16.51 -14.30
N VAL A 200 20.61 16.43 -13.03
CA VAL A 200 19.86 17.01 -11.92
C VAL A 200 20.38 18.43 -11.71
N LEU A 201 19.49 19.41 -11.82
CA LEU A 201 19.80 20.82 -11.65
C LEU A 201 19.20 21.37 -10.35
N THR A 202 19.84 22.38 -9.76
CA THR A 202 19.24 23.23 -8.72
C THR A 202 18.12 24.07 -9.34
N LYS A 203 17.34 24.78 -8.50
CA LYS A 203 16.37 25.76 -9.00
C LYS A 203 17.05 26.91 -9.74
N GLU A 204 18.30 27.18 -9.40
CA GLU A 204 19.14 28.22 -9.95
C GLU A 204 19.85 27.78 -11.25
N GLY A 205 19.73 26.50 -11.63
CA GLY A 205 20.29 25.94 -12.86
C GLY A 205 21.67 25.29 -12.72
N ASP A 206 22.22 25.21 -11.50
CA ASP A 206 23.50 24.56 -11.25
C ASP A 206 23.37 23.04 -11.30
N THR A 207 24.35 22.36 -11.88
CA THR A 207 24.34 20.90 -11.93
C THR A 207 24.69 20.29 -10.57
N ILE A 208 23.74 19.55 -10.00
CA ILE A 208 23.91 18.75 -8.78
C ILE A 208 24.55 17.40 -9.12
N SER A 209 24.12 16.79 -10.23
CA SER A 209 24.59 15.47 -10.63
C SER A 209 24.32 15.21 -12.12
N ASN A 210 25.18 14.43 -12.75
CA ASN A 210 24.98 13.88 -14.08
C ASN A 210 25.07 12.36 -14.00
N VAL A 211 24.05 11.67 -14.48
CA VAL A 211 24.03 10.21 -14.59
C VAL A 211 23.94 9.87 -16.07
N GLN A 212 24.98 9.24 -16.61
CA GLN A 212 24.96 8.54 -17.89
C GLN A 212 24.64 7.08 -17.59
N ASN A 213 23.66 6.49 -18.29
CA ASN A 213 23.28 5.11 -18.09
C ASN A 213 23.65 4.27 -19.32
N ASP A 214 24.93 3.90 -19.42
CA ASP A 214 25.47 3.13 -20.55
C ASP A 214 25.07 1.64 -20.50
N ASN A 215 24.53 1.18 -19.37
CA ASN A 215 24.13 -0.20 -19.13
C ASN A 215 22.64 -0.26 -18.78
N LEU A 216 21.78 -0.24 -19.80
CA LEU A 216 20.37 -0.55 -19.61
C LEU A 216 20.20 -2.02 -19.22
N VAL A 217 20.10 -2.28 -17.92
CA VAL A 217 19.62 -3.57 -17.41
C VAL A 217 18.18 -3.37 -16.97
N ALA A 218 17.24 -4.04 -17.64
CA ALA A 218 15.85 -4.10 -17.18
C ALA A 218 15.80 -4.93 -15.89
N VAL A 219 15.60 -4.30 -14.74
CA VAL A 219 15.64 -5.00 -13.43
C VAL A 219 14.26 -5.47 -12.95
N TRP A 220 13.14 -5.02 -13.53
CA TRP A 220 11.82 -5.39 -13.01
C TRP A 220 10.74 -5.50 -14.08
N GLY A 221 10.03 -6.64 -14.08
CA GLY A 221 8.67 -6.79 -14.60
C GLY A 221 7.73 -7.05 -13.42
N GLN A 222 6.52 -6.51 -13.45
CA GLN A 222 5.48 -6.84 -12.49
C GLN A 222 4.58 -7.93 -13.10
N ILE A 223 4.41 -9.05 -12.39
CA ILE A 223 3.40 -10.06 -12.74
C ILE A 223 2.17 -9.70 -11.92
N PHE A 224 1.04 -9.47 -12.60
CA PHE A 224 -0.26 -9.35 -11.97
C PHE A 224 -1.14 -10.50 -12.41
N ASP A 225 -1.85 -11.09 -11.46
CA ASP A 225 -2.97 -11.99 -11.72
C ASP A 225 -4.23 -11.13 -11.87
N ARG A 226 -4.85 -11.14 -13.05
CA ARG A 226 -6.19 -10.57 -13.25
C ARG A 226 -7.14 -11.75 -13.42
N GLU A 227 -7.89 -12.08 -12.37
CA GLU A 227 -9.09 -12.89 -12.53
C GLU A 227 -10.17 -12.03 -13.18
N GLU A 228 -10.47 -12.27 -14.46
CA GLU A 228 -11.74 -11.84 -15.05
C GLU A 228 -12.84 -12.82 -14.63
N GLY A 229 -13.98 -12.25 -14.22
CA GLY A 229 -15.10 -12.98 -13.65
C GLY A 229 -15.76 -13.97 -14.62
N CYS A 230 -16.20 -15.10 -14.06
CA CYS A 230 -17.29 -15.91 -14.58
C CYS A 230 -18.57 -15.64 -13.77
#